data_AF-A0A915J4Q6-F1
#
_entry.id   AF-A0A915J4Q6-F1
#
_cell.length_a   1.000
_cell.length_b   1.000
_cell.length_c   1.000
_cell.angle_alpha   90.00
_cell.angle_beta   90.00
_cell.angle_gamma   90.00
#
_symmetry.space_group_name_H-M   'P 1'
#
loop_
_entity.id
_entity.type
_entity.pdbx_description
1 polymer ?
#
loop_
_entity_poly.entity_id
_entity_poly.type
_entity_poly.pdbx_seq_one_letter_code
_entity_poly.pdbx_strand_id
1 'polypeptide(L)' 'MLHIRFDIIRQMEKLPAQQYEFPNGYRQDFGSERYRIAECLFDPSYLKNLNNPNPYMSISNSVVNSINMCDIDLRP' A
#
# COMPACT_ATOMS: atom_id res chain seq x y z
N MET A 1 -11.04 -12.86 -7.19
CA MET A 1 -10.45 -11.93 -6.21
C MET A 1 -8.90 -11.96 -6.20
N LEU A 2 -8.24 -13.12 -6.34
CA LEU A 2 -6.76 -13.21 -6.46
C LEU A 2 -6.18 -12.67 -7.79
N HIS A 3 -6.97 -12.62 -8.87
CA HIS A 3 -6.50 -12.18 -10.20
C HIS A 3 -6.13 -10.69 -10.24
N ILE A 4 -6.92 -9.83 -9.59
CA ILE A 4 -6.72 -8.36 -9.61
C ILE A 4 -5.39 -7.96 -8.92
N ARG A 5 -4.95 -8.71 -7.90
CA ARG A 5 -3.72 -8.40 -7.13
C ARG A 5 -2.42 -8.70 -7.88
N PHE A 6 -2.40 -9.72 -8.73
CA PHE A 6 -1.20 -10.05 -9.54
C PHE A 6 -0.99 -9.05 -10.69
N ASP A 7 -2.08 -8.48 -11.23
CA ASP A 7 -2.00 -7.54 -12.35
C ASP A 7 -1.33 -6.22 -11.96
N ILE A 8 -1.55 -5.71 -10.73
CA ILE A 8 -0.97 -4.45 -10.28
C ILE A 8 0.56 -4.52 -10.24
N ILE A 9 1.14 -5.56 -9.63
CA ILE A 9 2.60 -5.72 -9.58
C ILE A 9 3.19 -5.84 -10.99
N ARG A 10 2.53 -6.61 -11.87
CA ARG A 10 2.96 -6.79 -13.25
C ARG A 10 2.84 -5.52 -14.10
N GLN A 11 1.90 -4.63 -13.77
CA GLN A 11 1.79 -3.31 -14.37
C GLN A 11 2.88 -2.36 -13.85
N MET A 12 3.22 -2.44 -12.56
CA MET A 12 4.27 -1.62 -11.93
C MET A 12 5.66 -1.90 -12.46
N GLU A 13 5.96 -3.14 -12.87
CA GLU A 13 7.22 -3.50 -13.53
C GLU A 13 7.42 -2.80 -14.88
N LYS A 14 6.36 -2.27 -15.50
CA LYS A 14 6.43 -1.52 -16.76
C LYS A 14 6.71 -0.04 -16.54
N LEU A 15 6.66 0.44 -15.29
CA LEU A 15 6.92 1.83 -14.95
C LEU A 15 8.43 2.09 -14.88
N PRO A 16 8.89 3.29 -15.27
CA PRO A 16 10.31 3.60 -15.27
C PRO A 16 10.90 3.58 -13.85
N ALA A 17 12.10 3.02 -13.73
CA ALA A 17 12.89 3.14 -12.52
C ALA A 17 13.35 4.60 -12.31
N GLN A 18 13.51 4.99 -11.05
CA GLN A 18 13.98 6.31 -10.66
C GLN A 18 15.28 6.20 -9.89
N GLN A 19 16.29 6.93 -10.33
CA GLN A 19 17.53 7.06 -9.61
C GLN A 19 17.35 7.93 -8.37
N TYR A 20 17.84 7.45 -7.23
CA TYR A 20 17.92 8.19 -5.98
C TYR A 20 19.38 8.26 -5.53
N GLU A 21 19.80 9.46 -5.12
CA GLU A 21 21.13 9.70 -4.57
C GLU A 21 21.03 9.93 -3.07
N PHE A 22 21.78 9.14 -2.30
CA PHE A 22 21.88 9.25 -0.86
C PHE A 22 22.86 10.36 -0.46
N PRO A 23 22.73 10.94 0.75
CA PRO A 23 23.61 12.02 1.22
C PRO A 23 25.12 11.70 1.23
N ASN A 24 25.49 10.42 1.17
CA ASN A 24 26.88 9.96 1.06
C ASN A 24 27.38 9.84 -0.40
N GLY A 25 26.58 10.28 -1.39
CA GLY A 25 26.88 10.16 -2.82
C GLY A 25 26.61 8.78 -3.43
N TYR A 26 26.08 7.83 -2.65
CA TYR A 26 25.66 6.54 -3.19
C TYR A 26 24.41 6.70 -4.05
N ARG A 27 24.39 6.07 -5.23
CA ARG A 27 23.25 6.13 -6.15
C ARG A 27 22.61 4.76 -6.29
N GLN A 28 21.29 4.71 -6.17
CA GLN A 28 20.50 3.49 -6.30
C GLN A 28 19.28 3.75 -7.17
N ASP A 29 19.05 2.87 -8.15
CA ASP A 29 17.83 2.90 -8.93
C ASP A 29 16.72 2.16 -8.21
N PHE A 30 15.57 2.82 -8.07
CA PHE A 30 14.39 2.26 -7.46
C PHE A 30 13.28 2.06 -8.50
N GLY A 31 12.88 0.81 -8.70
CA GLY A 31 11.88 0.38 -9.68
C GLY A 31 10.47 0.26 -9.10
N SER A 32 9.86 -0.91 -9.31
CA SER A 32 8.50 -1.24 -8.90
C SER A 32 8.29 -1.30 -7.38
N GLU A 33 9.36 -1.48 -6.61
CA GLU A 33 9.34 -1.57 -5.15
C GLU A 33 8.86 -0.28 -4.48
N ARG A 34 9.03 0.88 -5.14
CA ARG A 34 8.51 2.17 -4.64
C ARG A 34 7.00 2.14 -4.45
N TYR A 35 6.31 1.41 -5.29
CA TYR A 35 4.86 1.34 -5.25
C TYR A 35 4.33 0.33 -4.24
N ARG A 36 5.13 -0.69 -3.88
CA ARG A 36 4.74 -1.67 -2.85
C ARG A 36 4.45 -1.00 -1.51
N ILE A 37 5.18 0.06 -1.18
CA ILE A 37 4.96 0.83 0.05
C ILE A 37 3.56 1.47 0.05
N ALA A 38 3.14 2.07 -1.08
CA ALA A 38 1.82 2.66 -1.20
C ALA A 38 0.71 1.60 -1.20
N GLU A 39 0.93 0.45 -1.85
CA GLU A 39 -0.03 -0.66 -1.88
C GLU A 39 -0.32 -1.23 -0.47
N CYS A 40 0.65 -1.19 0.45
CA CYS A 40 0.45 -1.62 1.84
C CYS A 40 -0.71 -0.89 2.54
N LEU A 41 -1.09 0.32 2.11
CA LEU A 41 -2.22 1.06 2.67
C LEU A 41 -3.57 0.41 2.32
N PHE A 42 -3.65 -0.24 1.17
CA PHE A 42 -4.86 -0.87 0.66
C PHE A 42 -4.86 -2.39 0.89
N ASP A 43 -3.67 -3.00 0.91
CA ASP A 43 -3.46 -4.41 1.23
C ASP A 43 -2.38 -4.58 2.31
N PRO A 44 -2.78 -4.59 3.60
CA PRO A 44 -1.83 -4.73 4.71
C PRO A 44 -1.12 -6.09 4.74
N SER A 45 -1.53 -7.06 3.89
CA SER A 45 -0.85 -8.34 3.72
C SER A 45 0.59 -8.21 3.24
N TYR A 46 0.99 -7.06 2.70
CA TYR A 46 2.39 -6.78 2.33
C TYR A 46 3.28 -6.42 3.52
N LEU A 47 2.73 -6.11 4.71
CA LEU A 47 3.46 -5.73 5.93
C LEU A 47 3.94 -6.93 6.75
N LYS A 48 4.27 -8.06 6.08
CA LYS A 48 4.43 -9.43 6.64
C LYS A 48 5.46 -9.63 7.78
N ASN A 49 6.12 -8.60 8.30
CA ASN A 49 7.17 -8.73 9.31
C ASN A 49 7.06 -7.72 10.47
N LEU A 50 5.94 -7.01 10.62
CA LEU A 50 5.68 -6.30 11.86
C LEU A 50 5.15 -7.33 12.85
N ASN A 51 5.88 -7.60 13.93
CA ASN A 51 5.48 -8.46 15.06
C ASN A 51 4.27 -7.87 15.81
N ASN A 52 3.18 -7.59 15.10
CA ASN A 52 1.95 -7.07 15.65
C ASN A 52 0.99 -8.25 15.82
N PRO A 53 0.56 -8.55 17.05
CA PRO A 53 -0.44 -9.58 17.29
C PRO A 53 -1.81 -9.24 16.66
N ASN A 54 -2.05 -7.99 16.30
CA ASN A 54 -3.28 -7.54 15.66
C ASN A 54 -3.03 -7.23 14.16
N PRO A 55 -3.81 -7.82 13.24
CA PRO A 55 -3.69 -7.51 11.82
C PRO A 55 -4.08 -6.05 11.55
N TYR A 56 -3.25 -5.35 10.78
CA TYR A 56 -3.57 -4.01 10.30
C TYR A 56 -4.78 -4.05 9.37
N MET A 57 -5.59 -2.99 9.42
CA MET A 57 -6.74 -2.81 8.54
C MET A 57 -6.37 -1.85 7.39
N SER A 58 -6.86 -2.12 6.18
CA SER A 58 -6.65 -1.21 5.05
C SER A 58 -7.34 0.14 5.27
N ILE A 59 -6.86 1.19 4.63
CA ILE A 59 -7.50 2.52 4.67
C ILE A 59 -8.94 2.43 4.18
N SER A 60 -9.22 1.69 3.11
CA SER A 60 -10.58 1.51 2.59
C SER A 60 -11.52 0.95 3.67
N ASN A 61 -11.09 -0.11 4.37
CA ASN A 61 -11.89 -0.70 5.44
C ASN A 61 -12.00 0.24 6.65
N SER A 62 -10.94 0.97 6.99
CA SER A 62 -10.94 1.96 8.07
C SER A 62 -11.95 3.08 7.82
N VAL A 63 -11.99 3.62 6.60
CA VAL A 63 -12.94 4.68 6.21
C VAL A 63 -14.37 4.15 6.26
N VAL A 64 -14.65 2.99 5.65
CA VAL A 64 -15.99 2.39 5.66
C VAL A 64 -16.47 2.12 7.09
N ASN A 65 -15.60 1.55 7.93
CA ASN A 65 -15.93 1.31 9.33
C ASN A 65 -16.20 2.61 10.08
N SER A 66 -15.40 3.65 9.83
CA SER A 66 -15.60 4.96 10.45
C SER A 66 -16.94 5.57 10.07
N ILE A 67 -17.30 5.53 8.78
CA ILE A 67 -18.60 6.02 8.29
C ILE A 67 -19.74 5.22 8.94
N ASN A 68 -19.62 3.89 9.01
CA ASN A 68 -20.65 3.03 9.61
C ASN A 68 -20.81 3.22 11.12
N MET A 69 -19.79 3.74 11.80
CA MET A 69 -19.86 4.13 13.21
C MET A 69 -20.44 5.54 13.41
N CYS A 70 -20.56 6.34 12.35
CA CYS A 70 -21.25 7.62 12.42
C CYS A 70 -22.78 7.40 12.49
N ASP A 71 -23.47 8.39 13.05
CA ASP A 71 -24.93 8.44 13.09
C ASP A 71 -25.52 8.26 11.68
N ILE A 72 -26.68 7.61 11.58
CA ILE A 72 -27.36 7.37 10.30
C ILE A 72 -27.68 8.69 9.59
N ASP A 73 -27.99 9.74 10.33
CA ASP A 73 -28.33 11.05 9.76
C ASP A 73 -27.12 11.79 9.16
N LEU A 74 -25.90 11.39 9.55
CA LEU A 74 -24.65 11.92 9.02
C LEU A 74 -24.11 11.12 7.83
N ARG A 75 -24.70 9.95 7.53
CA ARG A 75 -24.30 9.11 6.39
C ARG A 75 -25.12 9.53 5.16
N PRO A 76 -24.51 10.17 4.15
CA PRO A 76 -25.20 10.54 2.90
C PRO A 76 -25.57 9.32 2.04
#